data_AF-A0A917D7T4-F1
#
_entry.id   AF-A0A917D7T4-F1
#
_cell.length_a   1.000
_cell.length_b   1.000
_cell.length_c   1.000
_cell.angle_alpha   90.00
_cell.angle_beta   90.00
_cell.angle_gamma   90.00
#
_symmetry.space_group_name_H-M   'P 1'
#
loop_
_entity.id
_entity.type
_entity.pdbx_description
1 polymer ?
#
loop_
_entity_poly.entity_id
_entity_poly.type
_entity_poly.pdbx_seq_one_letter_code
_entity_poly.pdbx_strand_id
1 'polypeptide(L)'
;MTIRSLVLAAALLASGIAQAHEPRKGPNGGTLVDAGSHHVELVAAGSEVKVFVSDAADAPLPSDGFKGMAILLIDGKPTRVPLAPAGAFLSGPLATPSEGAMKGAVQLTGPDGKTSQAKFN
;
A
#
# COMPACT_ATOMS: atom_id res chain seq x y z
N MET A 1 41.11 49.48 -5.74
CA MET A 1 41.33 49.04 -4.34
C MET A 1 40.23 48.03 -4.00
N THR A 2 40.35 46.78 -4.47
CA THR A 2 40.97 45.61 -3.81
C THR A 2 40.20 45.05 -2.60
N ILE A 3 39.57 43.88 -2.82
CA ILE A 3 39.53 42.63 -2.01
C ILE A 3 38.83 42.79 -0.62
N ARG A 4 37.98 41.91 -0.10
CA ARG A 4 38.16 40.45 0.09
C ARG A 4 36.84 39.74 0.43
N SER A 5 36.72 38.52 -0.06
CA SER A 5 35.71 37.49 0.21
C SER A 5 35.75 36.93 1.64
N LEU A 6 34.61 36.45 2.19
CA LEU A 6 34.53 35.28 3.09
C LEU A 6 33.04 34.83 3.25
N VAL A 7 32.59 33.70 2.67
CA VAL A 7 32.33 32.37 3.30
C VAL A 7 31.05 32.37 4.15
N LEU A 8 30.05 31.50 3.95
CA LEU A 8 29.99 30.07 4.30
C LEU A 8 28.66 29.50 3.72
N ALA A 9 28.67 28.64 2.70
CA ALA A 9 28.75 27.17 2.74
C ALA A 9 27.71 26.46 3.63
N ALA A 10 26.94 25.58 2.97
CA ALA A 10 26.38 24.32 3.46
C ALA A 10 25.18 24.37 4.44
N ALA A 11 23.98 24.54 3.89
CA ALA A 11 22.81 23.87 4.45
C ALA A 11 22.75 22.45 3.86
N LEU A 12 23.36 21.49 4.55
CA LEU A 12 23.25 20.08 4.22
C LEU A 12 21.79 19.63 4.30
N LEU A 13 21.34 19.10 3.16
CA LEU A 13 20.36 18.04 2.96
C LEU A 13 19.99 17.28 4.24
N ALA A 14 18.94 17.74 4.93
CA ALA A 14 18.14 16.86 5.77
C ALA A 14 17.19 16.08 4.85
N SER A 15 17.74 15.17 4.04
CA SER A 15 16.95 14.15 3.37
C SER A 15 16.48 13.19 4.47
N GLY A 16 15.28 13.44 5.01
CA GLY A 16 14.64 12.53 5.93
C GLY A 16 14.63 11.14 5.30
N ILE A 17 15.29 10.18 5.96
CA ILE A 17 15.16 8.78 5.62
C ILE A 17 13.70 8.40 5.85
N ALA A 18 12.90 8.43 4.80
CA ALA A 18 11.61 7.76 4.82
C ALA A 18 11.92 6.28 5.01
N GLN A 19 11.75 5.78 6.23
CA GLN A 19 11.75 4.36 6.55
C GLN A 19 10.50 3.78 5.87
N ALA A 20 10.60 3.48 4.57
CA ALA A 20 9.63 2.63 3.91
C ALA A 20 9.86 1.23 4.47
N HIS A 21 8.88 0.67 5.18
CA HIS A 21 8.98 -0.72 5.61
C HIS A 21 9.07 -1.59 4.35
N GLU A 22 10.05 -2.49 4.33
CA GLU A 22 10.16 -3.47 3.26
C GLU A 22 8.90 -4.35 3.24
N PRO A 23 8.43 -4.78 2.06
CA PRO A 23 7.33 -5.73 1.96
C PRO A 23 7.62 -6.96 2.84
N ARG A 24 6.69 -7.27 3.75
CA ARG A 24 6.81 -8.41 4.67
C ARG A 24 5.60 -9.32 4.57
N LYS A 25 5.72 -10.53 5.11
CA LYS A 25 4.56 -11.41 5.25
C LYS A 25 3.61 -10.83 6.30
N GLY A 26 2.33 -10.71 5.96
CA GLY A 26 1.30 -10.26 6.89
C GLY A 26 0.68 -11.40 7.70
N PRO A 27 -0.14 -11.06 8.73
CA PRO A 27 -0.78 -12.04 9.60
C PRO A 27 -1.78 -12.96 8.89
N ASN A 28 -2.34 -12.54 7.76
CA ASN A 28 -3.24 -13.35 6.94
C ASN A 28 -2.51 -14.16 5.86
N GLY A 29 -1.17 -14.15 5.88
CA GLY A 29 -0.30 -14.92 5.00
C GLY A 29 0.02 -14.24 3.67
N GLY A 30 -0.51 -13.05 3.42
CA GLY A 30 -0.27 -12.25 2.22
C GLY A 30 0.96 -11.35 2.31
N THR A 31 1.11 -10.48 1.32
CA THR A 31 2.14 -9.44 1.31
C THR A 31 1.58 -8.20 2.01
N LEU A 32 2.25 -7.73 3.06
CA LEU A 32 1.93 -6.49 3.76
C LEU A 32 2.92 -5.39 3.36
N VAL A 33 2.39 -4.22 3.04
CA VAL A 33 3.17 -3.03 2.65
C VAL A 33 2.56 -1.75 3.23
N ASP A 34 3.36 -0.69 3.27
CA ASP A 34 2.90 0.64 3.69
C ASP A 34 1.93 1.28 2.67
N ALA A 35 0.96 2.02 3.19
CA ALA A 35 -0.03 2.79 2.44
C ALA A 35 -0.36 4.12 3.13
N GLY A 36 0.65 4.98 3.30
CA GLY A 36 0.46 6.27 3.97
C GLY A 36 0.24 6.10 5.47
N SER A 37 -0.95 6.41 5.97
CA SER A 37 -1.31 6.28 7.40
C SER A 37 -1.74 4.86 7.81
N HIS A 38 -1.76 3.92 6.87
CA HIS A 38 -2.19 2.55 7.08
C HIS A 38 -1.14 1.58 6.56
N HIS A 39 -1.19 0.34 7.01
CA HIS A 39 -0.56 -0.80 6.32
C HIS A 39 -1.63 -1.65 5.64
N VAL A 40 -1.29 -2.22 4.49
CA VAL A 40 -2.22 -2.96 3.64
C VAL A 40 -1.66 -4.33 3.34
N GLU A 41 -2.43 -5.37 3.67
CA GLU A 41 -2.10 -6.75 3.34
C GLU A 41 -2.94 -7.22 2.15
N LEU A 42 -2.28 -7.69 1.09
CA LEU A 42 -2.93 -8.28 -0.07
C LEU A 42 -2.79 -9.81 -0.02
N VAL A 43 -3.92 -10.51 -0.07
CA VAL A 43 -4.01 -11.96 -0.13
C VAL A 43 -4.79 -12.35 -1.38
N ALA A 44 -4.17 -13.10 -2.29
CA ALA A 44 -4.89 -13.80 -3.35
C ALA A 44 -5.43 -15.13 -2.81
N ALA A 45 -6.73 -15.35 -2.94
CA ALA A 45 -7.43 -16.50 -2.37
C ALA A 45 -8.31 -17.16 -3.45
N GLY A 46 -7.66 -17.77 -4.45
CA GLY A 46 -8.35 -18.40 -5.56
C GLY A 46 -9.02 -17.33 -6.44
N SER A 47 -10.35 -17.35 -6.50
CA SER A 47 -11.15 -16.45 -7.35
C SER A 47 -11.45 -15.08 -6.75
N GLU A 48 -10.75 -14.68 -5.69
CA GLU A 48 -10.87 -13.36 -5.09
C GLU A 48 -9.53 -12.85 -4.56
N VAL A 49 -9.43 -11.54 -4.37
CA VAL A 49 -8.40 -10.92 -3.52
C VAL A 49 -9.04 -10.37 -2.27
N LYS A 50 -8.30 -10.47 -1.17
CA LYS A 50 -8.63 -9.84 0.11
C LYS A 50 -7.59 -8.79 0.43
N VAL A 51 -8.07 -7.65 0.86
CA VAL A 51 -7.26 -6.51 1.26
C VAL A 51 -7.59 -6.19 2.72
N PHE A 52 -6.64 -6.48 3.60
CA PHE A 52 -6.74 -6.14 5.01
C PHE A 52 -6.06 -4.79 5.24
N VAL A 53 -6.67 -3.97 6.09
CA VAL A 53 -6.14 -2.65 6.46
C VAL A 53 -5.79 -2.69 7.93
N SER A 54 -4.65 -2.10 8.29
CA SER A 54 -4.22 -1.94 9.68
C SER A 54 -3.68 -0.53 9.89
N ASP A 55 -3.67 -0.07 11.13
CA ASP A 55 -3.03 1.20 11.49
C ASP A 55 -1.50 1.10 11.51
N ALA A 56 -0.83 2.20 11.81
CA ALA A 56 0.63 2.26 11.88
C ALA A 56 1.25 1.37 12.96
N ALA A 57 0.45 0.83 13.90
CA ALA A 57 0.87 -0.12 14.92
C ALA A 57 0.50 -1.58 14.56
N ASP A 58 0.14 -1.83 13.30
CA ASP A 58 -0.34 -3.12 12.79
C ASP A 58 -1.64 -3.62 13.45
N ALA A 59 -2.40 -2.75 14.11
CA ALA A 59 -3.70 -3.12 14.65
C ALA A 59 -4.72 -3.21 13.49
N PRO A 60 -5.48 -4.32 13.36
CA PRO A 60 -6.41 -4.51 12.26
C PRO A 60 -7.56 -3.51 12.34
N LEU A 61 -7.93 -2.93 11.19
CA LEU A 61 -9.05 -2.03 11.03
C LEU A 61 -10.19 -2.74 10.27
N PRO A 62 -11.46 -2.51 10.65
CA PRO A 62 -12.59 -3.00 9.86
C PRO A 62 -12.60 -2.33 8.48
N SER A 63 -13.11 -3.06 7.49
CA SER A 63 -13.19 -2.57 6.11
C SER A 63 -14.31 -1.54 5.88
N ASP A 64 -15.21 -1.37 6.85
CA ASP A 64 -16.32 -0.43 6.76
C ASP A 64 -15.83 1.01 6.60
N GLY A 65 -16.47 1.74 5.69
CA GLY A 65 -16.08 3.12 5.35
C GLY A 65 -14.86 3.23 4.43
N PHE A 66 -14.12 2.14 4.20
CA PHE A 66 -13.10 2.10 3.16
C PHE A 66 -13.71 1.81 1.79
N LYS A 67 -13.09 2.38 0.76
CA LYS A 67 -13.31 2.03 -0.65
C LYS A 67 -11.97 1.70 -1.27
N GLY A 68 -11.93 0.78 -2.24
CA GLY A 68 -10.67 0.40 -2.84
C GLY A 68 -10.73 -0.01 -4.31
N MET A 69 -9.58 0.07 -4.95
CA MET A 69 -9.33 -0.47 -6.29
C MET A 69 -7.95 -1.14 -6.28
N ALA A 70 -7.91 -2.43 -6.54
CA ALA A 70 -6.65 -3.14 -6.79
C ALA A 70 -6.34 -3.10 -8.29
N ILE A 71 -5.09 -2.85 -8.64
CA ILE A 71 -4.55 -2.88 -10.00
C ILE A 71 -3.44 -3.91 -9.97
N LEU A 72 -3.76 -5.15 -10.34
CA LEU A 72 -2.90 -6.32 -10.16
C LEU A 72 -2.36 -6.81 -11.49
N LEU A 73 -1.11 -7.25 -11.53
CA LEU A 73 -0.54 -7.94 -12.67
C LEU A 73 -0.94 -9.41 -12.63
N ILE A 74 -1.87 -9.79 -13.51
CA ILE A 74 -2.33 -11.17 -13.70
C ILE A 74 -1.88 -11.59 -15.10
N ASP A 75 -1.11 -12.68 -15.19
CA ASP A 75 -0.49 -13.14 -16.44
C ASP A 75 0.28 -12.03 -17.19
N GLY A 76 0.95 -11.16 -16.43
CA GLY A 76 1.71 -10.03 -16.95
C GLY A 76 0.87 -8.82 -17.39
N LYS A 77 -0.46 -8.85 -17.23
CA LYS A 77 -1.36 -7.77 -17.64
C LYS A 77 -1.98 -7.05 -16.43
N PRO A 78 -1.99 -5.70 -16.42
CA PRO A 78 -2.71 -4.95 -15.40
C PRO A 78 -4.22 -5.20 -15.47
N THR A 79 -4.78 -5.67 -14.37
CA THR A 79 -6.22 -5.93 -14.20
C THR A 79 -6.74 -5.10 -13.05
N ARG A 80 -7.84 -4.37 -13.28
CA ARG A 80 -8.51 -3.54 -12.27
C ARG A 80 -9.57 -4.36 -11.56
N VAL A 81 -9.46 -4.47 -10.25
CA VAL A 81 -10.36 -5.23 -9.39
C VAL A 81 -10.99 -4.25 -8.38
N PRO A 82 -12.27 -3.87 -8.55
CA PRO A 82 -12.96 -3.07 -7.56
C PRO A 82 -13.08 -3.84 -6.24
N LEU A 83 -12.86 -3.14 -5.13
CA LEU A 83 -12.90 -3.73 -3.80
C LEU A 83 -14.11 -3.20 -3.04
N ALA A 84 -14.83 -4.10 -2.38
CA ALA A 84 -15.97 -3.79 -1.51
C ALA A 84 -15.69 -4.27 -0.07
N PRO A 85 -16.17 -3.55 0.95
CA PRO A 85 -16.10 -4.01 2.34
C PRO A 85 -16.75 -5.39 2.54
N ALA A 86 -16.10 -6.26 3.30
CA ALA A 86 -16.54 -7.61 3.62
C ALA A 86 -16.25 -7.94 5.10
N GLY A 87 -16.58 -7.01 6.01
CA GLY A 87 -16.31 -7.13 7.44
C GLY A 87 -14.85 -6.80 7.75
N ALA A 88 -14.01 -7.82 7.95
CA ALA A 88 -12.62 -7.65 8.37
C ALA A 88 -11.66 -7.20 7.24
N PHE A 89 -12.07 -7.29 5.97
CA PHE A 89 -11.25 -6.97 4.80
C PHE A 89 -12.12 -6.43 3.66
N LEU A 90 -11.50 -5.75 2.69
CA LEU A 90 -12.15 -5.52 1.40
C LEU A 90 -11.91 -6.73 0.48
N SER A 91 -12.93 -7.15 -0.27
CA SER A 91 -12.83 -8.23 -1.27
C SER A 91 -13.13 -7.72 -2.68
N GLY A 92 -12.48 -8.32 -3.67
CA GLY A 92 -12.80 -8.14 -5.08
C GLY A 92 -12.53 -9.41 -5.89
N PRO A 93 -13.32 -9.67 -6.95
CA PRO A 93 -13.23 -10.92 -7.70
C PRO A 93 -12.00 -10.99 -8.60
N LEU A 94 -11.48 -12.20 -8.78
CA LEU A 94 -10.46 -12.54 -9.77
C LEU A 94 -11.04 -13.49 -10.80
N ALA A 95 -10.97 -13.10 -12.07
CA ALA A 95 -11.41 -13.95 -13.17
C ALA A 95 -10.50 -15.18 -13.36
N THR A 96 -9.20 -15.01 -13.14
CA THR A 96 -8.21 -16.09 -13.13
C THR A 96 -7.86 -16.43 -11.67
N PRO A 97 -8.18 -17.64 -11.19
CA PRO A 97 -7.81 -18.05 -9.85
C PRO A 97 -6.30 -17.93 -9.63
N SER A 98 -5.90 -17.33 -8.51
CA SER A 98 -4.49 -17.16 -8.17
C SER A 98 -4.25 -17.21 -6.66
N GLU A 99 -3.02 -17.56 -6.30
CA GLU A 99 -2.56 -17.72 -4.93
C GLU A 99 -1.13 -17.17 -4.79
N GLY A 100 -0.73 -16.84 -3.57
CA GLY A 100 0.60 -16.32 -3.28
C GLY A 100 0.74 -14.82 -3.54
N ALA A 101 1.99 -14.37 -3.71
CA ALA A 101 2.32 -12.96 -3.84
C ALA A 101 1.92 -12.41 -5.22
N MET A 102 1.23 -11.28 -5.23
CA MET A 102 0.85 -10.57 -6.45
C MET A 102 1.58 -9.24 -6.58
N LYS A 103 1.95 -8.88 -7.81
CA LYS A 103 2.49 -7.55 -8.12
C LYS A 103 1.36 -6.59 -8.48
N GLY A 104 1.53 -5.31 -8.18
CA GLY A 104 0.55 -4.28 -8.51
C GLY A 104 0.46 -3.17 -7.48
N ALA A 105 -0.71 -2.55 -7.39
CA ALA A 105 -0.99 -1.55 -6.39
C ALA A 105 -2.44 -1.64 -5.91
N VAL A 106 -2.68 -1.25 -4.67
CA VAL A 106 -4.03 -1.05 -4.14
C VAL A 106 -4.18 0.43 -3.80
N GLN A 107 -5.17 1.09 -4.40
CA GLN A 107 -5.58 2.42 -4.00
C GLN A 107 -6.71 2.29 -2.98
N LEU A 108 -6.57 2.92 -1.82
CA LEU A 108 -7.60 2.98 -0.78
C LEU A 108 -8.07 4.41 -0.59
N THR A 109 -9.37 4.57 -0.36
CA THR A 109 -9.96 5.78 0.20
C THR A 109 -10.45 5.45 1.60
N GLY A 110 -9.93 6.15 2.60
CA GLY A 110 -10.33 5.97 3.99
C GLY A 110 -11.69 6.60 4.31
N PRO A 111 -12.25 6.32 5.50
CA PRO A 111 -13.47 6.94 5.98
C PRO A 111 -13.38 8.47 6.09
N ASP A 112 -12.17 9.02 6.22
CA ASP A 112 -11.88 10.46 6.21
C ASP A 112 -11.86 11.07 4.80
N GLY A 113 -12.11 10.27 3.76
CA GLY A 113 -12.10 10.67 2.36
C GLY A 113 -10.70 10.81 1.76
N LYS A 114 -9.62 10.59 2.53
CA LYS A 114 -8.26 10.67 1.99
C LYS A 114 -7.90 9.42 1.23
N THR A 115 -7.06 9.59 0.22
CA THR A 115 -6.57 8.49 -0.60
C THR A 115 -5.15 8.11 -0.22
N SER A 116 -4.86 6.82 -0.29
CA SER A 116 -3.53 6.23 -0.07
C SER A 116 -3.29 5.12 -1.10
N GLN A 117 -2.02 4.75 -1.29
CA GLN A 117 -1.63 3.69 -2.22
C GLN A 117 -0.64 2.74 -1.57
N ALA A 118 -0.95 1.45 -1.63
CA ALA A 118 -0.06 0.34 -1.35
C ALA A 118 0.56 -0.16 -2.66
N LYS A 119 1.87 -0.40 -2.70
CA LYS A 119 2.56 -0.94 -3.89
C LYS A 119 3.19 -2.29 -3.58
N PHE A 120 2.97 -3.26 -4.47
CA PHE A 120 3.45 -4.64 -4.36
C PHE A 120 4.34 -4.94 -5.57
N ASN A 121 5.60 -5.32 -5.33
CA ASN A 121 6.63 -5.46 -6.37
C ASN A 121 7.04 -6.91 -6.63
#